data_AF-A0A379S063-F1
#
_entry.id   AF-A0A379S063-F1
#
_cell.length_a   1.000
_cell.length_b   1.000
_cell.length_c   1.000
_cell.angle_alpha   90.00
_cell.angle_beta   90.00
_cell.angle_gamma   90.00
#
_symmetry.space_group_name_H-M   'P 1'
#
loop_
_entity.id
_entity.type
_entity.pdbx_description
1 polymer ?
#
loop_
_entity_poly.entity_id
_entity_poly.type
_entity_poly.pdbx_seq_one_letter_code
_entity_poly.pdbx_strand_id
1 'polypeptide(L)'
;MSQVTENNVIAAPAPMTPLREFWHYFKRNKGAVVGLAYVIIMILIAVFANFIAPHNPAEQFRDALLVPPVWQEGGSWGAYSGNG
;
A
#
# COMPACT_ATOMS: atom_id res chain seq x y z
N MET A 1 9.10 65.04 -29.27
CA MET A 1 8.69 64.26 -28.09
C MET A 1 8.45 62.83 -28.56
N SER A 2 9.44 61.95 -28.41
CA SER A 2 9.29 60.53 -28.75
C SER A 2 8.60 59.83 -27.58
N GLN A 3 7.43 59.24 -27.83
CA GLN A 3 6.76 58.44 -26.83
C GLN A 3 7.62 57.24 -26.50
N VAL A 4 7.98 57.13 -25.22
CA VAL A 4 8.55 55.92 -24.64
C VAL A 4 7.44 54.88 -24.70
N THR A 5 7.57 53.94 -25.61
CA THR A 5 6.74 52.73 -25.65
C THR A 5 6.87 52.06 -24.30
N GLU A 6 5.80 52.10 -23.49
CA GLU A 6 5.69 51.33 -22.27
C GLU A 6 5.68 49.86 -22.68
N ASN A 7 6.87 49.27 -22.67
CA ASN A 7 7.06 47.87 -22.98
C ASN A 7 6.45 47.09 -21.80
N ASN A 8 5.18 46.71 -21.92
CA ASN A 8 4.53 45.80 -21.00
C ASN A 8 5.25 44.46 -21.14
N VAL A 9 6.33 44.30 -20.38
CA VAL A 9 7.05 43.05 -20.20
C VAL A 9 6.07 42.08 -19.57
N ILE A 10 5.39 41.32 -20.42
CA ILE A 10 4.62 40.14 -20.04
C ILE A 10 5.61 39.28 -19.24
N ALA A 11 5.48 39.32 -17.91
CA ALA A 11 6.37 38.62 -17.01
C ALA A 11 6.45 37.16 -17.46
N ALA A 12 7.67 36.65 -17.66
CA ALA A 12 7.86 35.26 -18.06
C ALA A 12 7.09 34.37 -17.08
N PRO A 13 6.34 33.36 -17.57
CA PRO A 13 5.57 32.49 -16.70
C PRO A 13 6.48 31.92 -15.63
N ALA A 14 6.04 32.02 -14.36
CA ALA A 14 6.84 31.59 -13.22
C ALA A 14 7.35 30.15 -13.45
N PRO A 15 8.65 29.88 -13.22
CA PRO A 15 9.21 28.56 -13.42
C PRO A 15 8.46 27.54 -12.55
N MET A 16 8.22 26.36 -13.10
CA MET A 16 7.54 25.28 -12.37
C MET A 16 8.41 24.89 -11.16
N THR A 17 7.78 24.61 -10.02
CA THR A 17 8.52 24.11 -8.87
C THR A 17 9.08 22.71 -9.18
N PRO A 18 10.26 22.34 -8.65
CA PRO A 18 10.91 21.06 -8.95
C PRO A 18 10.01 19.84 -8.73
N LEU A 19 9.18 19.86 -7.68
CA LEU A 19 8.21 18.79 -7.39
C LEU A 19 7.09 18.69 -8.44
N ARG A 20 6.61 19.83 -8.94
CA ARG A 20 5.55 19.88 -9.95
C ARG A 20 6.07 19.39 -11.29
N GLU A 21 7.30 19.76 -11.63
CA GLU A 21 7.99 19.32 -12.83
C GLU A 21 8.29 17.81 -12.76
N PHE A 22 8.80 17.31 -11.63
CA PHE A 22 8.96 15.88 -11.39
C PHE A 22 7.64 15.11 -11.58
N TRP A 23 6.54 15.58 -10.98
CA TRP A 23 5.25 14.91 -11.09
C TRP A 23 4.67 14.95 -12.51
N HIS A 24 4.92 16.04 -13.25
CA HIS A 24 4.55 16.17 -14.66
C HIS A 24 5.23 15.10 -15.52
N TYR A 25 6.55 14.92 -15.36
CA TYR A 25 7.29 13.89 -16.08
C TYR A 25 7.00 12.48 -15.57
N PHE A 26 6.88 12.30 -14.26
CA PHE A 26 6.61 11.01 -13.63
C PHE A 26 5.31 10.37 -14.13
N LYS A 27 4.22 11.16 -14.21
CA LYS A 27 2.92 10.66 -14.69
C LYS A 27 2.88 10.29 -16.18
N ARG A 28 3.86 10.74 -16.97
CA ARG A 28 3.95 10.39 -18.40
C ARG A 28 4.40 8.94 -18.62
N ASN A 29 5.07 8.34 -17.62
CA ASN A 29 5.46 6.93 -17.65
C ASN A 29 4.36 6.05 -17.01
N LYS A 30 3.61 5.34 -17.85
CA LYS A 30 2.54 4.43 -17.40
C LYS A 30 3.03 3.38 -16.40
N GLY A 31 4.23 2.83 -16.60
CA GLY A 31 4.79 1.80 -15.71
C GLY A 31 5.10 2.36 -14.31
N ALA A 32 5.69 3.57 -14.24
CA ALA A 32 5.98 4.23 -12.97
C ALA A 32 4.70 4.58 -12.18
N VAL A 33 3.65 5.01 -12.89
CA VAL A 33 2.33 5.31 -12.28
C VAL A 33 1.67 4.03 -11.75
N VAL A 34 1.72 2.93 -12.50
CA VAL A 34 1.19 1.63 -12.05
C VAL A 34 1.94 1.14 -10.82
N GLY A 35 3.28 1.27 -10.79
CA GLY A 35 4.09 0.94 -9.62
C GLY A 35 3.72 1.77 -8.40
N LEU A 36 3.57 3.09 -8.56
CA LEU A 36 3.14 3.97 -7.47
C LEU A 36 1.74 3.60 -6.96
N ALA A 37 0.79 3.30 -7.86
CA ALA A 37 -0.55 2.87 -7.49
C ALA A 37 -0.51 1.57 -6.67
N TYR A 38 0.30 0.59 -7.08
CA TYR A 38 0.48 -0.66 -6.33
C TYR A 38 1.03 -0.43 -4.92
N VAL A 39 2.06 0.42 -4.78
CA VAL A 39 2.63 0.77 -3.47
C VAL A 39 1.57 1.42 -2.57
N ILE A 40 0.78 2.35 -3.11
CA ILE A 40 -0.32 2.99 -2.36
C ILE A 40 -1.33 1.94 -1.89
N ILE A 41 -1.72 0.99 -2.74
CA ILE A 41 -2.65 -0.09 -2.38
C ILE A 41 -2.07 -0.95 -1.25
N MET A 42 -0.79 -1.34 -1.33
CA MET A 42 -0.13 -2.10 -0.26
C MET A 42 -0.11 -1.34 1.07
N ILE A 43 0.17 -0.05 1.03
CA ILE A 43 0.15 0.81 2.23
C ILE A 43 -1.27 0.88 2.81
N LEU A 44 -2.29 1.04 1.96
CA LEU A 44 -3.68 1.03 2.41
C LEU A 44 -4.03 -0.32 3.06
N ILE A 45 -3.69 -1.44 2.44
CA ILE A 45 -3.91 -2.77 3.03
C ILE A 45 -3.20 -2.90 4.38
N ALA A 46 -1.97 -2.41 4.51
CA ALA A 46 -1.23 -2.45 5.77
C ALA A 46 -1.88 -1.58 6.87
N VAL A 47 -2.32 -0.37 6.53
CA VAL A 47 -3.00 0.54 7.47
C VAL A 47 -4.36 -0.01 7.88
N PHE A 48 -5.11 -0.56 6.93
CA PHE A 48 -6.42 -1.18 7.17
C PHE A 48 -6.33 -2.67 7.54
N ALA A 49 -5.13 -3.20 7.79
CA ALA A 49 -4.93 -4.62 8.09
C ALA A 49 -5.74 -5.05 9.32
N ASN A 50 -5.76 -4.21 10.36
CA ASN A 50 -6.54 -4.48 11.57
C ASN A 50 -8.06 -4.49 11.35
N PHE A 51 -8.56 -3.80 10.31
CA PHE A 51 -9.99 -3.79 9.96
C PHE A 51 -10.35 -4.96 9.03
N ILE A 52 -9.44 -5.32 8.11
CA ILE A 52 -9.64 -6.38 7.11
C ILE A 52 -9.39 -7.76 7.74
N ALA A 53 -8.46 -7.86 8.70
CA ALA A 53 -8.12 -9.08 9.41
C ALA A 53 -7.97 -8.80 10.93
N PRO A 54 -9.08 -8.86 11.70
CA PRO A 54 -9.03 -8.86 13.16
C PRO A 54 -8.29 -10.08 13.72
N HIS A 55 -8.19 -11.15 12.94
CA HIS A 55 -7.57 -12.42 13.31
C HIS A 55 -6.12 -12.41 12.85
N ASN A 56 -5.23 -12.45 13.83
CA ASN A 56 -3.79 -12.51 13.65
C ASN A 56 -3.41 -13.81 12.89
N PRO A 57 -2.86 -13.76 11.66
CA PRO A 57 -2.38 -14.96 10.98
C PRO A 57 -1.18 -15.61 11.69
N ALA A 58 -0.57 -14.93 12.67
CA ALA A 58 0.42 -15.50 13.58
C ALA A 58 -0.19 -16.26 14.78
N GLU A 59 -1.53 -16.30 14.93
CA GLU A 59 -2.21 -17.43 15.60
C GLU A 59 -2.21 -18.69 14.72
N GLN A 60 -1.11 -18.87 13.98
CA GLN A 60 -0.77 -20.13 13.37
C GLN A 60 -0.49 -21.10 14.50
N PHE A 61 -1.53 -21.87 14.85
CA PHE A 61 -1.60 -22.92 15.86
C PHE A 61 -0.23 -23.55 16.22
N ARG A 62 0.55 -22.88 17.08
CA ARG A 62 1.76 -23.50 17.65
C ARG A 62 1.37 -24.68 18.54
N ASP A 63 0.15 -24.63 19.07
CA ASP A 63 -0.45 -25.70 19.85
C ASP A 63 -0.92 -26.88 18.98
N ALA A 64 -1.33 -26.68 17.71
CA ALA A 64 -1.74 -27.78 16.81
C ALA A 64 -0.56 -28.48 16.13
N LEU A 65 0.65 -27.92 16.17
CA LEU A 65 1.88 -28.62 15.75
C LEU A 65 2.33 -29.68 16.77
N LEU A 66 1.89 -29.57 18.02
CA LEU A 66 2.23 -30.50 19.10
C LEU A 66 1.19 -31.63 19.27
N VAL A 67 0.06 -31.56 18.56
CA VAL A 67 -0.92 -32.64 18.55
C VAL A 67 -0.61 -33.54 17.35
N PRO A 68 -0.29 -34.83 17.55
CA PRO A 68 -0.07 -35.74 16.44
C PRO A 68 -1.32 -35.74 15.55
N PRO A 69 -1.15 -35.66 14.22
CA PRO A 69 -2.27 -35.68 13.31
C PRO A 69 -3.06 -36.98 13.50
N VAL A 70 -4.37 -36.94 13.22
CA VAL A 70 -5.33 -38.05 13.45
C VAL A 70 -4.95 -39.39 12.78
N TRP A 71 -4.00 -39.38 11.84
CA TRP A 71 -3.47 -40.58 11.16
C TRP A 71 -2.16 -41.13 11.76
N GLN A 72 -1.59 -40.51 12.80
CA GLN A 72 -0.45 -41.03 13.57
C GLN A 72 -0.93 -41.70 14.88
N GLU A 73 -0.20 -42.72 15.35
CA GLU A 73 -0.45 -43.37 16.64
C GLU A 73 -0.34 -42.34 17.79
N GLY A 74 -1.48 -42.08 18.46
CA GLY A 74 -1.63 -41.03 19.47
C GLY A 74 -2.52 -39.84 19.04
N GLY A 75 -2.89 -39.72 17.76
CA GLY A 75 -3.83 -38.73 17.27
C GLY A 75 -5.28 -39.07 17.63
N SER A 76 -5.91 -38.28 18.50
CA SER A 76 -7.32 -38.49 18.87
C SER A 76 -8.25 -37.65 17.98
N TRP A 77 -9.39 -38.21 17.58
CA TRP A 77 -10.52 -37.47 16.99
C TRP A 77 -11.18 -36.48 17.98
N GLY A 78 -10.64 -36.36 19.20
CA GLY A 78 -11.21 -35.62 20.33
C GLY A 78 -11.33 -34.10 20.14
N ALA A 79 -10.75 -33.54 19.07
CA ALA A 79 -10.93 -32.12 18.72
C ALA A 79 -12.39 -31.74 18.36
N TYR A 80 -13.30 -32.70 18.20
CA TYR A 80 -14.70 -32.45 17.81
C TYR A 80 -15.75 -32.60 18.92
N SER A 81 -15.39 -32.99 20.15
CA SER A 81 -16.37 -33.14 21.24
C SER A 81 -15.97 -32.30 22.44
N GLY A 82 -16.20 -30.99 22.34
CA GLY A 82 -16.35 -30.14 23.51
C GLY A 82 -17.57 -30.60 24.30
N ASN A 83 -17.34 -31.32 25.39
CA ASN A 83 -18.28 -31.49 26.50
C ASN A 83 -17.48 -31.43 27.79
N GLY A 84 -17.55 -30.25 28.41
CA GLY A 84 -17.41 -30.04 29.85
C GLY A 84 -18.59 -29.19 30.26
#